data_AF-A0AAV9ZLU3-F1
#
_entry.id   AF-A0AAV9ZLU3-F1
#
_cell.length_a   1.000
_cell.length_b   1.000
_cell.length_c   1.000
_cell.angle_alpha   90.00
_cell.angle_beta   90.00
_cell.angle_gamma   90.00
#
_symmetry.space_group_name_H-M   'P 1'
#
loop_
_entity.id
_entity.type
_entity.pdbx_description
1 polymer ?
#
loop_
_entity_poly.entity_id
_entity_poly.type
_entity_poly.pdbx_seq_one_letter_code
_entity_poly.pdbx_strand_id
1 'polypeptide(L)'
;MVIVDVRPHTVGIPTDAYFAVDEIKDDGTETLKTFVHVPSAIEGEEAEEIGVEHLLRDIKDSTTTTLATRVAEQLASLRGLQSRLSDIQKYLVDVSQGVMPVDHKIVYHLQDVFNLLPDLGDRTLRESFASSTNDALLVIYLSSLLRAVIALHALVDNKATVGQAELEEGKGDEKAKEKKDEKKDEKKEEEKEKEAETETGKEQEKDTDKKPT
;
A
#
# COMPACT_ATOMS: atom_id res chain seq x y z
N MET A 1 -14.51 30.85 -20.32
CA MET A 1 -13.82 29.99 -21.30
C MET A 1 -13.15 28.88 -20.54
N VAL A 2 -13.30 27.62 -20.97
CA VAL A 2 -12.60 26.48 -20.37
C VAL A 2 -11.68 25.89 -21.45
N ILE A 3 -10.40 25.79 -21.14
CA ILE A 3 -9.40 25.16 -22.01
C ILE A 3 -9.13 23.77 -21.45
N VAL A 4 -9.19 22.75 -22.31
CA VAL A 4 -8.89 21.36 -21.96
C VAL A 4 -7.69 20.92 -22.78
N ASP A 5 -6.61 20.53 -22.11
CA ASP A 5 -5.45 19.93 -22.78
C ASP A 5 -5.74 18.47 -23.09
N VAL A 6 -5.65 18.12 -24.37
CA VAL A 6 -5.88 16.76 -24.88
C VAL A 6 -4.64 15.89 -24.68
N ARG A 7 -3.47 16.49 -24.38
CA ARG A 7 -2.21 15.76 -24.19
C ARG A 7 -1.89 15.62 -22.71
N PRO A 8 -1.60 14.40 -22.21
CA PRO A 8 -1.35 14.14 -20.79
C PRO A 8 0.06 14.53 -20.33
N HIS A 9 0.68 15.55 -20.93
CA HIS A 9 2.07 15.94 -20.61
C HIS A 9 2.17 16.91 -19.42
N THR A 10 1.05 17.48 -19.01
CA THR A 10 1.00 18.58 -18.06
C THR A 10 0.89 18.04 -16.64
N VAL A 11 1.80 18.49 -15.75
CA VAL A 11 1.77 18.10 -14.33
C VAL A 11 0.64 18.88 -13.65
N GLY A 12 -0.49 18.22 -13.40
CA GLY A 12 -1.65 18.81 -12.77
C GLY A 12 -2.96 18.34 -13.41
N ILE A 13 -4.04 19.06 -13.13
CA ILE A 13 -5.33 18.89 -13.80
C ILE A 13 -5.26 19.51 -15.20
N PRO A 14 -5.76 18.83 -16.25
CA PRO A 14 -5.63 19.26 -17.64
C PRO A 14 -6.65 20.34 -18.06
N THR A 15 -7.28 21.01 -17.09
CA THR A 15 -8.35 21.98 -17.33
C THR A 15 -7.99 23.32 -16.73
N ASP A 16 -8.04 24.37 -17.56
CA ASP A 16 -7.90 25.75 -17.12
C ASP A 16 -9.20 26.51 -17.37
N ALA A 17 -9.69 27.24 -16.36
CA ALA A 17 -10.90 28.02 -16.44
C ALA A 17 -10.60 29.52 -16.40
N TYR A 18 -11.30 30.30 -17.25
CA TYR A 18 -11.15 31.75 -17.33
C TYR A 18 -12.49 32.46 -17.38
N PHE A 19 -12.65 33.56 -16.63
CA PHE A 19 -13.75 34.51 -16.79
C PHE A 19 -13.31 35.72 -17.61
N ALA A 20 -14.20 36.19 -18.48
CA ALA A 20 -14.01 37.45 -19.18
C ALA A 20 -14.37 38.61 -18.24
N VAL A 21 -13.41 39.48 -17.97
CA VAL A 21 -13.58 40.66 -17.12
C VAL A 21 -13.13 41.88 -17.93
N ASP A 22 -13.91 42.95 -17.87
CA ASP A 22 -13.51 44.24 -18.42
C ASP A 22 -12.46 44.86 -17.49
N GLU A 23 -11.21 44.89 -17.93
CA GLU A 23 -10.11 45.44 -17.15
C GLU A 23 -9.89 46.91 -17.52
N ILE A 24 -10.09 47.78 -16.53
CA ILE A 24 -9.73 49.19 -16.63
C ILE A 24 -8.24 49.28 -16.34
N LYS A 25 -7.45 49.67 -17.34
CA LYS A 25 -6.01 49.85 -17.18
C LYS A 25 -5.72 51.18 -16.49
N ASP A 26 -4.80 51.18 -15.53
CA ASP A 26 -4.33 52.39 -14.83
C ASP A 26 -3.62 53.38 -15.77
N ASP A 27 -3.16 52.90 -16.94
CA ASP A 27 -2.52 53.72 -17.98
C ASP A 27 -3.51 54.60 -18.77
N GLY A 28 -4.81 54.59 -18.42
CA GLY A 28 -5.84 55.41 -19.07
C GLY A 28 -6.21 54.99 -20.50
N THR A 29 -5.79 53.78 -20.90
CA THR A 29 -6.14 53.18 -22.19
C THR A 29 -7.56 52.62 -22.17
N GLU A 30 -8.14 52.41 -23.36
CA GLU A 30 -9.50 51.86 -23.49
C GLU A 30 -9.66 50.53 -22.72
N THR A 31 -10.84 50.32 -22.16
CA THR A 31 -11.20 49.09 -21.45
C THR A 31 -11.06 47.90 -22.41
N LEU A 32 -10.21 46.94 -22.05
CA LEU A 32 -10.05 45.70 -22.81
C LEU A 32 -10.67 44.55 -22.01
N LYS A 33 -11.28 43.60 -22.73
CA LYS A 33 -11.73 42.34 -22.15
C LYS A 33 -10.53 41.42 -21.93
N THR A 34 -10.12 41.29 -20.68
CA THR A 34 -9.06 40.35 -20.26
C THR A 34 -9.71 39.07 -19.72
N PHE A 35 -9.03 37.95 -19.88
CA PHE A 35 -9.44 36.67 -19.29
C PHE A 35 -8.68 36.43 -17.99
N VAL A 36 -9.39 36.40 -16.86
CA VAL A 36 -8.81 36.12 -15.55
C VAL A 36 -8.95 34.63 -15.24
N HIS A 37 -7.84 33.99 -14.89
CA HIS A 37 -7.81 32.58 -14.50
C HIS A 37 -8.57 32.37 -13.19
N VAL A 38 -9.37 31.29 -13.13
CA VAL A 38 -10.12 30.87 -11.95
C VAL A 38 -9.72 29.47 -11.55
N PRO A 39 -9.46 29.21 -10.25
CA PRO A 39 -9.19 27.87 -9.76
C PRO A 39 -10.30 26.91 -10.17
N SER A 40 -9.93 25.83 -10.87
CA SER A 40 -10.82 24.73 -11.23
C SER A 40 -10.42 23.46 -10.49
N ALA A 41 -11.41 22.62 -10.19
CA ALA A 41 -11.22 21.27 -9.67
C ALA A 41 -12.12 20.32 -10.46
N ILE A 42 -11.68 19.08 -10.64
CA ILE A 42 -12.48 18.02 -11.23
C ILE A 42 -13.07 17.23 -10.07
N GLU A 43 -14.39 17.29 -9.93
CA GLU A 43 -15.16 16.52 -8.94
C GLU A 43 -16.08 15.57 -9.71
N GLY A 44 -16.36 14.41 -9.12
CA GLY A 44 -17.27 13.41 -9.69
C GLY A 44 -18.46 13.17 -8.77
N GLU A 45 -19.63 12.91 -9.35
CA GLU A 45 -20.80 12.41 -8.62
C GLU A 45 -20.67 10.89 -8.38
N GLU A 46 -21.44 10.31 -7.45
CA GLU A 46 -21.37 8.88 -7.09
C GLU A 46 -21.46 7.95 -8.30
N ALA A 47 -22.36 8.25 -9.25
CA ALA A 47 -22.49 7.47 -10.48
C ALA A 47 -21.23 7.53 -11.38
N GLU A 48 -20.56 8.67 -11.42
CA GLU A 48 -19.35 8.89 -12.19
C GLU A 48 -18.13 8.26 -11.52
N GLU A 49 -18.02 8.35 -10.19
CA GLU A 49 -16.94 7.76 -9.41
C GLU A 49 -16.91 6.23 -9.59
N ILE A 50 -18.07 5.56 -9.49
CA ILE A 50 -18.18 4.12 -9.74
C ILE A 50 -17.79 3.77 -11.19
N GLY A 51 -18.18 4.60 -12.16
CA GLY A 51 -17.82 4.42 -13.56
C GLY A 51 -16.31 4.52 -13.79
N VAL A 52 -15.67 5.55 -13.23
CA VAL A 52 -14.22 5.78 -13.33
C VAL A 52 -13.44 4.69 -12.59
N GLU A 53 -13.87 4.29 -11.39
CA GLU A 53 -13.23 3.22 -10.63
C GLU A 53 -13.26 1.89 -11.39
N HIS A 54 -14.39 1.57 -12.02
CA HIS A 54 -14.50 0.38 -12.85
C HIS A 54 -13.51 0.40 -14.02
N LEU A 55 -13.35 1.55 -14.69
CA LEU A 55 -12.40 1.71 -15.80
C LEU A 55 -10.94 1.66 -15.34
N LEU A 56 -10.64 2.10 -14.12
CA LEU A 56 -9.29 2.16 -13.58
C LEU A 56 -8.89 0.93 -12.78
N ARG A 57 -9.74 -0.10 -12.68
CA ARG A 57 -9.49 -1.31 -11.89
C ARG A 57 -8.17 -2.02 -12.25
N ASP A 58 -7.79 -2.00 -13.53
CA ASP A 58 -6.58 -2.67 -14.02
C ASP A 58 -5.31 -1.81 -13.88
N ILE A 59 -5.47 -0.52 -13.60
CA ILE A 59 -4.37 0.47 -13.53
C ILE A 59 -4.11 0.93 -12.10
N LYS A 60 -5.15 1.00 -11.26
CA LYS A 60 -5.09 1.48 -9.89
C LYS A 60 -4.74 0.35 -8.94
N ASP A 61 -3.49 0.33 -8.47
CA ASP A 61 -3.06 -0.58 -7.40
C ASP A 61 -3.73 -0.17 -6.07
N SER A 62 -4.80 -0.88 -5.70
CA SER A 62 -5.47 -0.73 -4.39
C SER A 62 -4.54 -1.09 -3.21
N THR A 63 -3.39 -1.73 -3.49
CA THR A 63 -2.35 -2.09 -2.52
C THR A 63 -1.41 -0.93 -2.16
N THR A 64 -1.56 0.23 -2.80
CA THR A 64 -0.66 1.37 -2.58
C THR A 64 -0.78 1.87 -1.13
N THR A 65 0.27 1.66 -0.32
CA THR A 65 0.32 2.17 1.05
C THR A 65 0.17 3.69 1.11
N THR A 66 -0.48 4.18 2.17
CA THR A 66 -0.73 5.61 2.43
C THR A 66 0.53 6.48 2.46
N LEU A 67 1.70 5.90 2.75
CA LEU A 67 2.97 6.63 2.67
C LEU A 67 3.42 6.85 1.22
N ALA A 68 3.29 5.83 0.37
CA ALA A 68 3.71 5.90 -1.02
C ALA A 68 2.89 6.93 -1.80
N THR A 69 1.58 7.01 -1.54
CA THR A 69 0.71 8.04 -2.12
C THR A 69 1.13 9.44 -1.70
N ARG A 70 1.37 9.67 -0.40
CA ARG A 70 1.85 10.97 0.11
C ARG A 70 3.19 11.39 -0.48
N VAL A 71 4.13 10.46 -0.63
CA VAL A 71 5.43 10.75 -1.27
C VAL A 71 5.25 11.09 -2.73
N ALA A 72 4.40 10.36 -3.46
CA ALA A 72 4.08 10.66 -4.85
C ALA A 72 3.44 12.05 -5.02
N GLU A 73 2.51 12.43 -4.13
CA GLU A 73 1.88 13.76 -4.09
C GLU A 73 2.90 14.89 -3.83
N GLN A 74 3.80 14.70 -2.85
CA GLN A 74 4.88 15.68 -2.58
C GLN A 74 5.79 15.85 -3.78
N LEU A 75 6.15 14.74 -4.44
CA LEU A 75 7.01 14.76 -5.62
C LEU A 75 6.30 15.45 -6.80
N ALA A 76 5.03 15.14 -7.04
CA ALA A 76 4.21 15.80 -8.06
C ALA A 76 4.10 17.32 -7.80
N SER A 77 3.89 17.71 -6.54
CA SER A 77 3.85 19.13 -6.14
C SER A 77 5.17 19.86 -6.41
N LEU A 78 6.31 19.21 -6.14
CA LEU A 78 7.63 19.78 -6.39
C LEU A 78 7.93 19.92 -7.90
N ARG A 79 7.52 18.94 -8.71
CA ARG A 79 7.58 19.04 -10.19
C ARG A 79 6.70 20.19 -10.71
N GLY A 80 5.50 20.36 -10.14
CA GLY A 80 4.62 21.48 -10.46
C GLY A 80 5.27 22.83 -10.15
N LEU A 81 5.89 22.97 -8.98
CA LEU A 81 6.63 24.18 -8.60
C LEU A 81 7.80 24.46 -9.55
N GLN A 82 8.58 23.45 -9.91
CA GLN A 82 9.68 23.58 -10.87
C GLN A 82 9.18 24.10 -12.23
N SER A 83 8.07 23.55 -12.75
CA SER A 83 7.48 24.01 -14.01
C SER A 83 7.10 25.49 -13.93
N ARG A 84 6.40 25.90 -12.87
CA ARG A 84 6.00 27.30 -12.66
C ARG A 84 7.20 28.24 -12.56
N LEU A 85 8.26 27.85 -11.85
CA LEU A 85 9.49 28.63 -11.78
C LEU A 85 10.18 28.75 -13.14
N SER A 86 10.18 27.67 -13.94
CA SER A 86 10.72 27.71 -15.31
C SER A 86 9.91 28.67 -16.20
N ASP A 87 8.59 28.70 -16.06
CA ASP A 87 7.75 29.61 -16.86
C ASP A 87 7.94 31.08 -16.45
N ILE A 88 8.10 31.36 -15.16
CA ILE A 88 8.50 32.69 -14.66
C ILE A 88 9.86 33.09 -15.24
N GLN A 89 10.83 32.18 -15.25
CA GLN A 89 12.15 32.43 -15.84
C GLN A 89 12.04 32.76 -17.33
N LYS A 90 11.27 31.98 -18.10
CA LYS A 90 11.05 32.24 -19.53
C LYS A 90 10.45 33.63 -19.76
N TYR A 91 9.40 33.99 -19.01
CA TYR A 91 8.80 35.33 -19.09
C TYR A 91 9.83 36.44 -18.85
N LEU A 92 10.65 36.34 -17.81
CA LEU A 92 11.69 37.34 -17.52
C LEU A 92 12.75 37.41 -18.62
N VAL A 93 13.12 36.28 -19.22
CA VAL A 93 14.03 36.24 -20.37
C VAL A 93 13.42 36.93 -21.58
N ASP A 94 12.17 36.64 -21.93
CA ASP A 94 11.47 37.21 -23.08
C ASP A 94 11.31 38.74 -22.93
N VAL A 95 11.01 39.20 -21.72
CA VAL A 95 10.94 40.63 -21.38
C VAL A 95 12.32 41.29 -21.47
N SER A 96 13.38 40.63 -21.00
CA SER A 96 14.75 41.17 -21.08
C SER A 96 15.26 41.29 -22.53
N GLN A 97 14.79 40.41 -23.42
CA GLN A 97 15.11 40.41 -24.85
C GLN A 97 14.21 41.37 -25.65
N GLY A 98 13.18 41.95 -25.03
CA GLY A 98 12.23 42.85 -25.68
C GLY A 98 11.23 42.15 -26.60
N VAL A 99 11.08 40.83 -26.50
CA VAL A 99 10.10 40.04 -27.28
C VAL A 99 8.68 40.33 -26.78
N MET A 100 8.52 40.55 -25.47
CA MET A 100 7.24 40.84 -24.83
C MET A 100 7.32 42.16 -24.03
N PRO A 101 6.28 43.02 -24.07
CA PRO A 101 6.24 44.22 -23.24
C PRO A 101 6.16 43.86 -21.75
N VAL A 102 6.78 44.69 -20.91
CA VAL A 102 6.79 44.51 -19.45
C VAL A 102 5.40 44.77 -18.89
N ASP A 103 4.82 43.78 -18.20
CA ASP A 103 3.68 44.00 -17.30
C ASP A 103 4.19 44.27 -15.88
N HIS A 104 3.97 45.50 -15.41
CA HIS A 104 4.39 45.94 -14.08
C HIS A 104 3.67 45.19 -12.95
N LYS A 105 2.42 44.73 -13.15
CA LYS A 105 1.69 43.97 -12.13
C LYS A 105 2.39 42.65 -11.81
N ILE A 106 2.87 41.95 -12.84
CA ILE A 106 3.61 40.69 -12.67
C ILE A 106 4.91 40.93 -11.91
N VAL A 107 5.63 42.02 -12.20
CA VAL A 107 6.87 42.36 -11.51
C VAL A 107 6.63 42.69 -10.04
N TYR A 108 5.55 43.40 -9.71
CA TYR A 108 5.18 43.67 -8.32
C TYR A 108 4.88 42.39 -7.54
N HIS A 109 4.08 41.49 -8.11
CA HIS A 109 3.82 40.20 -7.47
C HIS A 109 5.09 39.36 -7.30
N LEU A 110 6.00 39.39 -8.26
CA LEU A 110 7.28 38.69 -8.19
C LEU A 110 8.18 39.28 -7.09
N GLN A 111 8.18 40.60 -6.91
CA GLN A 111 8.85 41.26 -5.81
C GLN A 111 8.26 40.85 -4.45
N ASP A 112 6.93 40.81 -4.33
CA ASP A 112 6.26 40.36 -3.11
C ASP A 112 6.62 38.91 -2.78
N VAL A 113 6.68 38.02 -3.78
CA VAL A 113 7.12 36.62 -3.60
C VAL A 113 8.52 36.55 -3.02
N PHE A 114 9.47 37.35 -3.53
CA PHE A 114 10.83 37.38 -2.99
C PHE A 114 10.91 37.97 -1.59
N ASN A 115 10.10 38.99 -1.29
CA ASN A 115 10.03 39.60 0.03
C ASN A 115 9.38 38.69 1.09
N LEU A 116 8.51 37.77 0.66
CA LEU A 116 7.85 36.78 1.51
C LEU A 116 8.69 35.52 1.72
N LEU A 117 9.85 35.40 1.08
CA LEU A 117 10.73 34.26 1.33
C LEU A 117 11.18 34.27 2.81
N PRO A 118 11.01 33.15 3.53
CA PRO A 118 11.37 33.10 4.94
C PRO A 118 12.89 33.21 5.11
N ASP A 119 13.32 33.98 6.11
CA ASP A 119 14.72 34.00 6.52
C ASP A 119 15.06 32.71 7.30
N LEU A 120 15.76 31.79 6.64
CA LEU A 120 16.19 30.51 7.21
C LEU A 120 17.36 30.66 8.20
N GLY A 121 17.94 31.85 8.31
CA GLY A 121 19.01 32.18 9.24
C GLY A 121 18.55 32.45 10.67
N ASP A 122 17.25 32.72 10.88
CA ASP A 122 16.72 33.04 12.20
C ASP A 122 16.90 31.89 13.20
N ARG A 123 17.51 32.20 14.35
CA ARG A 123 17.76 31.24 15.43
C ARG A 123 16.45 30.69 15.99
N THR A 124 15.43 31.52 16.13
CA THR A 124 14.12 31.11 16.70
C THR A 124 13.44 30.09 15.81
N LEU A 125 13.43 30.35 14.50
CA LEU A 125 12.92 29.40 13.50
C LEU A 125 13.66 28.07 13.55
N ARG A 126 15.00 28.09 13.61
CA ARG A 126 15.84 26.88 13.68
C ARG A 126 15.59 26.05 14.95
N GLU A 127 15.51 26.70 16.10
CA GLU A 127 15.21 26.03 17.38
C GLU A 127 13.80 25.41 17.34
N SER A 128 12.82 26.11 16.78
CA SER A 128 11.45 25.62 16.62
C SER A 128 11.38 24.40 15.69
N PHE A 129 12.10 24.42 14.56
CA PHE A 129 12.22 23.27 13.67
C PHE A 129 12.90 22.08 14.34
N ALA A 130 13.97 22.32 15.11
CA ALA A 130 14.66 21.26 15.84
C ALA A 130 13.75 20.61 16.89
N SER A 131 13.02 21.42 17.66
CA SER A 131 12.03 20.93 18.64
C SER A 131 10.93 20.10 17.96
N SER A 132 10.32 20.64 16.90
CA SER A 132 9.26 19.94 16.16
C SER A 132 9.75 18.62 15.54
N THR A 133 10.98 18.60 15.03
CA THR A 133 11.60 17.38 14.49
C THR A 133 11.84 16.36 15.59
N ASN A 134 12.30 16.79 16.77
CA ASN A 134 12.51 15.91 17.91
C ASN A 134 11.19 15.26 18.38
N ASP A 135 10.11 16.05 18.46
CA ASP A 135 8.78 15.54 18.82
C ASP A 135 8.27 14.50 17.80
N ALA A 136 8.45 14.76 16.50
CA ALA A 136 8.10 13.81 15.45
C ALA A 136 8.93 12.52 15.54
N LEU A 137 10.23 12.63 15.79
CA LEU A 137 11.13 11.48 15.94
C LEU A 137 10.74 10.61 17.15
N LEU A 138 10.35 11.22 18.27
CA LEU A 138 9.87 10.49 19.44
C LEU A 138 8.67 9.59 19.11
N VAL A 139 7.69 10.12 18.36
CA VAL A 139 6.52 9.34 17.91
C VAL A 139 6.93 8.21 16.96
N ILE A 140 7.88 8.45 16.07
CA ILE A 140 8.41 7.42 15.16
C ILE A 140 9.07 6.29 15.94
N TYR A 141 9.91 6.62 16.94
CA TYR A 141 10.57 5.62 17.77
C TYR A 141 9.56 4.78 18.56
N LEU A 142 8.60 5.42 19.23
CA LEU A 142 7.55 4.71 19.97
C LEU A 142 6.74 3.79 19.05
N SER A 143 6.38 4.27 17.86
CA SER A 143 5.66 3.47 16.85
C SER A 143 6.47 2.26 16.38
N SER A 144 7.78 2.41 16.20
CA SER A 144 8.67 1.32 15.80
C SER A 144 8.78 0.23 16.88
N LEU A 145 8.84 0.64 18.15
CA LEU A 145 8.93 -0.28 19.29
C LEU A 145 7.62 -1.06 19.46
N LEU A 146 6.47 -0.38 19.39
CA LEU A 146 5.16 -1.04 19.43
C LEU A 146 5.01 -2.06 18.29
N ARG A 147 5.44 -1.73 17.06
CA ARG A 147 5.45 -2.67 15.93
C ARG A 147 6.33 -3.90 16.21
N ALA A 148 7.51 -3.71 16.80
CA ALA A 148 8.39 -4.82 17.16
C ALA A 148 7.75 -5.76 18.20
N VAL A 149 7.07 -5.21 19.21
CA VAL A 149 6.35 -5.99 20.23
C VAL A 149 5.17 -6.76 19.61
N ILE A 150 4.37 -6.13 18.74
CA ILE A 150 3.27 -6.79 18.04
C ILE A 150 3.80 -7.91 17.15
N ALA A 151 4.89 -7.67 16.40
CA ALA A 151 5.51 -8.68 15.55
C ALA A 151 6.05 -9.86 16.37
N LEU A 152 6.61 -9.60 17.56
CA LEU A 152 7.08 -10.65 18.46
C LEU A 152 5.91 -11.49 19.00
N HIS A 153 4.81 -10.86 19.45
CA HIS A 153 3.61 -11.57 19.87
C HIS A 153 3.04 -12.44 18.75
N ALA A 154 2.91 -11.88 17.55
CA ALA A 154 2.44 -12.64 16.38
C ALA A 154 3.36 -13.83 16.05
N LEU A 155 4.68 -13.69 16.25
CA LEU A 155 5.64 -14.77 16.03
C LEU A 155 5.55 -15.87 17.09
N VAL A 156 5.35 -15.50 18.36
CA VAL A 156 5.12 -16.45 19.45
C VAL A 156 3.82 -17.22 19.22
N ASP A 157 2.74 -16.52 18.87
CA ASP A 157 1.44 -17.14 18.60
C ASP A 157 1.54 -18.11 17.40
N ASN A 158 2.19 -17.69 16.32
CA ASN A 158 2.42 -18.54 15.15
C ASN A 158 3.29 -19.77 15.49
N LYS A 159 4.32 -19.61 16.34
CA LYS A 159 5.13 -20.77 16.76
C LYS A 159 4.34 -21.73 17.65
N ALA A 160 3.47 -21.21 18.53
CA ALA A 160 2.62 -22.02 19.39
C ALA A 160 1.58 -22.79 18.60
N THR A 161 0.92 -22.16 17.62
CA THR A 161 -0.06 -22.83 16.74
C THR A 161 0.60 -23.89 15.87
N VAL A 162 1.75 -23.60 15.26
CA VAL A 162 2.52 -24.60 14.49
C VAL A 162 2.95 -25.76 15.40
N GLY A 163 3.46 -25.48 16.60
CA GLY A 163 3.85 -26.53 17.54
C GLY A 163 2.68 -27.41 18.00
N GLN A 164 1.49 -26.83 18.22
CA GLN A 164 0.28 -27.60 18.52
C GLN A 164 -0.16 -28.45 17.32
N ALA A 165 -0.14 -27.90 16.11
CA ALA A 165 -0.46 -28.64 14.89
C ALA A 165 0.50 -29.82 14.66
N GLU A 166 1.82 -29.62 14.83
CA GLU A 166 2.82 -30.70 14.74
C GLU A 166 2.57 -31.81 15.78
N LEU A 167 2.18 -31.43 17.01
CA LEU A 167 1.82 -32.40 18.06
C LEU A 167 0.52 -33.14 17.76
N GLU A 168 -0.47 -32.51 17.14
CA GLU A 168 -1.72 -33.15 16.74
C GLU A 168 -1.53 -34.08 15.54
N GLU A 169 -0.71 -33.69 14.56
CA GLU A 169 -0.32 -34.55 13.43
C GLU A 169 0.51 -35.75 13.90
N GLY A 170 1.47 -35.55 14.80
CA GLY A 170 2.24 -36.63 15.42
C GLY A 170 1.38 -37.60 16.24
N LYS A 171 0.38 -37.10 16.96
CA LYS A 171 -0.61 -37.93 17.67
C LYS A 171 -1.56 -38.67 16.72
N GLY A 172 -1.80 -38.15 15.52
CA GLY A 172 -2.55 -38.84 14.46
C GLY A 172 -1.82 -40.09 13.96
N ASP A 173 -0.50 -39.99 13.78
CA ASP A 173 0.36 -41.11 13.38
C ASP A 173 0.59 -42.13 14.50
N GLU A 174 0.68 -41.68 15.76
CA GLU A 174 0.73 -42.59 16.92
C GLU A 174 -0.58 -43.36 17.11
N LYS A 175 -1.75 -42.71 16.99
CA LYS A 175 -3.05 -43.39 17.02
C LYS A 175 -3.26 -44.33 15.83
N ALA A 176 -2.67 -44.04 14.67
CA ALA A 176 -2.70 -44.93 13.51
C ALA A 176 -1.79 -46.15 13.69
N LYS A 177 -0.66 -46.01 14.42
CA LYS A 177 0.20 -47.12 14.84
C LYS A 177 -0.42 -47.97 15.94
N GLU A 178 -1.00 -47.38 16.98
CA GLU A 178 -1.71 -48.12 18.04
C GLU A 178 -2.86 -48.96 17.47
N LYS A 179 -3.68 -48.41 16.57
CA LYS A 179 -4.73 -49.19 15.88
C LYS A 179 -4.20 -50.29 14.96
N LYS A 180 -2.96 -50.18 14.48
CA LYS A 180 -2.32 -51.19 13.64
C LYS A 180 -1.71 -52.32 14.47
N ASP A 181 -1.18 -51.99 15.64
CA ASP A 181 -0.63 -52.95 16.59
C ASP A 181 -1.74 -53.73 17.34
N GLU A 182 -2.85 -53.08 17.74
CA GLU A 182 -4.04 -53.80 18.27
C GLU A 182 -4.61 -54.81 17.25
N LYS A 183 -4.72 -54.43 15.97
CA LYS A 183 -5.14 -55.37 14.90
C LYS A 183 -4.15 -56.49 14.61
N LYS A 184 -2.89 -56.35 15.02
CA LYS A 184 -1.84 -57.35 14.81
C LYS A 184 -1.79 -58.35 15.97
N ASP A 185 -2.10 -57.90 17.17
CA ASP A 185 -2.27 -58.76 18.35
C ASP A 185 -3.57 -59.58 18.29
N GLU A 186 -4.70 -59.01 17.86
CA GLU A 186 -5.94 -59.80 17.60
C GLU A 186 -5.70 -60.91 16.55
N LYS A 187 -4.90 -60.64 15.52
CA LYS A 187 -4.57 -61.64 14.48
C LYS A 187 -3.63 -62.75 14.96
N LYS A 188 -2.78 -62.46 15.95
CA LYS A 188 -1.89 -63.45 16.59
C LYS A 188 -2.62 -64.31 17.60
N GLU A 189 -3.65 -63.79 18.28
CA GLU A 189 -4.52 -64.59 19.13
C GLU A 189 -5.39 -65.56 18.29
N GLU A 190 -5.95 -65.11 17.15
CA GLU A 190 -6.67 -66.01 16.23
C GLU A 190 -5.79 -67.11 15.58
N GLU A 191 -4.49 -66.84 15.33
CA GLU A 191 -3.56 -67.87 14.83
C GLU A 191 -3.20 -68.90 15.92
N LYS A 192 -3.08 -68.48 17.18
CA LYS A 192 -2.82 -69.39 18.31
C LYS A 192 -4.02 -70.29 18.64
N GLU A 193 -5.25 -69.80 18.51
CA GLU A 193 -6.44 -70.64 18.67
C GLU A 193 -6.57 -71.68 17.55
N LYS A 194 -6.18 -71.35 16.31
CA LYS A 194 -6.17 -72.32 15.19
C LYS A 194 -5.08 -73.38 15.31
N GLU A 195 -3.91 -73.07 15.85
CA GLU A 195 -2.87 -74.08 16.11
C GLU A 195 -3.29 -75.07 17.21
N ALA A 196 -4.05 -74.62 18.23
CA ALA A 196 -4.57 -75.50 19.29
C ALA A 196 -5.65 -76.49 18.78
N GLU A 197 -6.46 -76.13 17.78
CA GLU A 197 -7.42 -77.06 17.16
C GLU A 197 -6.76 -78.09 16.22
N THR A 198 -5.51 -77.87 15.79
CA THR A 198 -4.85 -78.76 14.82
C THR A 198 -4.12 -79.94 15.49
N GLU A 199 -3.81 -79.87 16.79
CA GLU A 199 -3.19 -80.98 17.54
C GLU A 199 -4.20 -82.04 18.04
N THR A 200 -5.47 -81.71 18.21
CA THR A 200 -6.52 -82.67 18.62
C THR A 200 -7.07 -83.56 17.51
N GLY A 201 -6.67 -83.33 16.25
CA GLY A 201 -7.17 -84.07 15.07
C GLY A 201 -6.31 -85.26 14.60
N LYS A 202 -5.21 -85.62 15.31
CA LYS A 202 -4.21 -86.58 14.80
C LYS A 202 -4.03 -87.88 15.61
N GLU A 203 -4.99 -88.23 16.47
CA GLU A 203 -4.99 -89.51 17.23
C GLU A 203 -6.07 -90.53 16.81
N GLN A 204 -6.82 -90.32 15.71
CA GLN A 204 -7.81 -91.30 15.22
C GLN A 204 -7.57 -91.76 13.78
N GLU A 205 -6.43 -92.43 13.53
CA GLU A 205 -6.32 -93.42 12.43
C GLU A 205 -4.97 -94.17 12.50
N LYS A 206 -4.85 -95.16 13.39
CA LYS A 206 -3.95 -96.33 13.28
C LYS A 206 -4.05 -97.19 14.55
N ASP A 207 -5.00 -98.13 14.58
CA ASP A 207 -4.72 -99.56 14.81
C ASP A 207 -6.04 -100.33 14.98
N THR A 208 -6.55 -100.83 13.85
CA THR A 208 -7.38 -102.04 13.84
C THR A 208 -6.65 -103.06 12.99
N ASP A 209 -5.84 -103.93 13.60
CA ASP A 209 -5.85 -105.33 13.17
C ASP A 209 -5.31 -106.32 14.22
N LYS A 210 -6.01 -107.44 14.34
CA LYS A 210 -5.64 -108.76 14.91
C LYS A 210 -5.85 -109.06 16.42
N LYS A 211 -7.09 -109.49 16.73
CA LYS A 211 -7.41 -110.71 17.53
C LYS A 211 -6.94 -111.98 16.77
N PRO A 212 -6.89 -113.23 17.30
CA PRO A 212 -7.46 -113.73 18.57
C PRO A 212 -6.63 -114.77 19.36
N THR A 213 -6.98 -114.95 20.65
CA THR A 213 -7.45 -116.21 21.28
C THR A 213 -8.23 -115.86 22.53
#